data_AF-A0A6I1KF62-F1
#
_entry.id   AF-A0A6I1KF62-F1
#
_cell.length_a   1.000
_cell.length_b   1.000
_cell.length_c   1.000
_cell.angle_alpha   90.00
_cell.angle_beta   90.00
_cell.angle_gamma   90.00
#
_symmetry.space_group_name_H-M   'P 1'
#
loop_
_entity.id
_entity.type
_entity.pdbx_description
1 polymer ?
#
loop_
_entity_poly.entity_id
_entity_poly.type
_entity_poly.pdbx_seq_one_letter_code
_entity_poly.pdbx_strand_id
1 'polypeptide(L)'
;MTKTEIEKKFGALPLNNFTIANVSGKFPVRLAFHEGKLDELMFFFSSNSFNDVRQAVISKYPELKCTNSTVTSPTGAKYKQVNCKLEDQLGTLRLDRFVRDIDTSALILISHRLFQELENKRKEKQKDNLNK
;
A
#
# COMPACT_ATOMS: atom_id res chain seq x y z
N MET A 1 6.53 -14.59 14.74
CA MET A 1 7.21 -13.39 15.25
C MET A 1 6.34 -12.16 15.05
N THR A 2 6.12 -11.43 16.13
CA THR A 2 5.46 -10.13 16.27
C THR A 2 6.40 -8.99 15.89
N LYS A 3 5.87 -7.76 15.81
CA LYS A 3 6.67 -6.54 15.59
C LYS A 3 7.82 -6.42 16.61
N THR A 4 7.55 -6.66 17.89
CA THR A 4 8.56 -6.57 18.96
C THR A 4 9.68 -7.60 18.78
N GLU A 5 9.35 -8.81 18.32
CA GLU A 5 10.35 -9.84 18.05
C GLU A 5 11.20 -9.51 16.81
N ILE A 6 10.58 -8.90 15.78
CA ILE A 6 11.29 -8.35 14.60
C ILE A 6 12.27 -7.27 15.06
N GLU A 7 11.81 -6.31 15.87
CA GLU A 7 12.63 -5.19 16.35
C GLU A 7 13.78 -5.66 17.24
N LYS A 8 13.56 -6.68 18.07
CA LYS A 8 14.62 -7.30 18.88
C LYS A 8 15.69 -7.98 18.03
N LYS A 9 15.29 -8.58 16.90
CA LYS A 9 16.20 -9.36 16.03
C LYS A 9 16.96 -8.48 15.03
N PHE A 10 16.30 -7.48 14.47
CA PHE A 10 16.83 -6.68 13.34
C PHE A 10 17.05 -5.21 13.69
N GLY A 11 16.70 -4.78 14.91
CA GLY A 11 16.76 -3.39 15.33
C GLY A 11 15.44 -2.64 15.09
N ALA A 12 15.41 -1.39 15.55
CA ALA A 12 14.22 -0.54 15.46
C ALA A 12 13.77 -0.37 14.00
N LEU A 13 12.46 -0.51 13.77
CA LEU A 13 11.88 -0.29 12.45
C LEU A 13 11.87 1.21 12.11
N PRO A 14 12.22 1.60 10.87
CA PRO A 14 12.31 2.99 10.46
C PRO A 14 10.92 3.63 10.20
N LEU A 15 10.02 3.63 11.18
CA LEU A 15 8.62 4.00 10.97
C LEU A 15 8.42 5.44 10.49
N ASN A 16 9.25 6.38 10.96
CA ASN A 16 9.09 7.82 10.71
C ASN A 16 9.99 8.35 9.58
N ASN A 17 11.05 7.65 9.23
CA ASN A 17 12.06 8.06 8.24
C ASN A 17 12.23 7.01 7.13
N PHE A 18 11.24 6.14 6.95
CA PHE A 18 11.23 5.20 5.83
C PHE A 18 11.20 5.96 4.51
N THR A 19 12.05 5.52 3.59
CA THR A 19 12.10 6.06 2.24
C THR A 19 12.05 4.95 1.20
N ILE A 20 11.52 5.27 0.02
CA ILE A 20 11.64 4.45 -1.17
C ILE A 20 12.17 5.35 -2.26
N ALA A 21 13.27 4.97 -2.92
CA ALA A 21 13.92 5.81 -3.94
C ALA A 21 14.26 7.23 -3.44
N ASN A 22 14.72 7.36 -2.19
CA ASN A 22 14.97 8.64 -1.50
C ASN A 22 13.72 9.53 -1.31
N VAL A 23 12.53 9.02 -1.61
CA VAL A 23 11.26 9.71 -1.36
C VAL A 23 10.80 9.39 0.06
N SER A 24 10.59 10.43 0.86
CA SER A 24 10.06 10.31 2.22
C SER A 24 8.55 10.10 2.23
N GLY A 25 8.06 9.36 3.23
CA GLY A 25 6.64 9.21 3.47
C GLY A 25 6.01 10.53 3.94
N LYS A 26 4.77 10.79 3.49
CA LYS A 26 3.90 11.84 4.06
C LYS A 26 3.41 11.50 5.46
N PHE A 27 3.31 10.20 5.77
CA PHE A 27 2.90 9.66 7.05
C PHE A 27 3.87 8.55 7.47
N PRO A 28 3.92 8.19 8.76
CA PRO A 28 4.68 7.04 9.20
C PRO A 28 4.29 5.79 8.40
N VAL A 29 5.30 5.03 7.95
CA VAL A 29 5.04 3.79 7.23
C VAL A 29 4.34 2.82 8.16
N ARG A 30 3.26 2.21 7.68
CA ARG A 30 2.59 1.14 8.41
C ARG A 30 3.21 -0.18 7.99
N LEU A 31 3.74 -0.92 8.96
CA LEU A 31 4.27 -2.27 8.78
C LEU A 31 3.56 -3.21 9.74
N ALA A 32 2.95 -4.27 9.23
CA ALA A 32 2.40 -5.35 10.04
C ALA A 32 3.06 -6.68 9.67
N PHE A 33 3.26 -7.53 10.67
CA PHE A 33 3.92 -8.82 10.52
C PHE A 33 3.05 -9.93 11.08
N HIS A 34 3.02 -11.06 10.39
CA HIS A 34 2.39 -12.29 10.85
C HIS A 34 3.40 -13.43 10.72
N GLU A 35 3.60 -14.18 11.81
CA GLU A 35 4.59 -15.27 11.86
C GLU A 35 6.00 -14.86 11.40
N GLY A 36 6.36 -13.58 11.58
CA GLY A 36 7.66 -13.04 11.18
C GLY A 36 7.81 -12.72 9.69
N LYS A 37 6.73 -12.85 8.92
CA LYS A 37 6.67 -12.39 7.52
C LYS A 37 5.93 -11.06 7.46
N LEU A 38 6.36 -10.19 6.54
CA LEU A 38 5.67 -8.93 6.27
C LEU A 38 4.30 -9.24 5.69
N ASP A 39 3.28 -8.71 6.34
CA ASP A 39 1.88 -9.01 6.07
C ASP A 39 1.14 -7.78 5.52
N GLU A 40 1.60 -6.59 5.94
CA GLU A 40 1.13 -5.30 5.46
C GLU A 40 2.29 -4.31 5.34
N LEU A 41 2.36 -3.59 4.23
CA LEU A 41 3.08 -2.32 4.11
C LEU A 41 2.13 -1.27 3.55
N MET A 42 2.03 -0.12 4.20
CA MET A 42 1.40 1.07 3.63
C MET A 42 2.36 2.24 3.69
N PHE A 43 2.81 2.69 2.52
CA PHE A 43 3.70 3.83 2.35
C PHE A 43 3.01 4.89 1.50
N PHE A 44 2.66 6.01 2.13
CA PHE A 44 2.01 7.13 1.48
C PHE A 44 3.01 8.25 1.26
N PHE A 45 3.03 8.86 0.09
CA PHE A 45 4.05 9.84 -0.29
C PHE A 45 3.49 10.87 -1.29
N SER A 46 4.30 11.87 -1.63
CA SER A 46 3.90 12.93 -2.57
C SER A 46 3.70 12.40 -3.99
N SER A 47 2.57 12.76 -4.60
CA SER A 47 2.26 12.47 -6.01
C SER A 47 3.28 13.04 -6.99
N ASN A 48 4.01 14.09 -6.60
CA ASN A 48 5.06 14.67 -7.43
C ASN A 48 6.22 13.68 -7.64
N SER A 49 6.47 12.79 -6.67
CA SER A 49 7.51 11.77 -6.72
C SER A 49 7.00 10.41 -7.19
N PHE A 50 5.78 10.34 -7.75
CA PHE A 50 5.17 9.08 -8.21
C PHE A 50 6.05 8.32 -9.20
N ASN A 51 6.64 9.02 -10.18
CA ASN A 51 7.44 8.38 -11.20
C ASN A 51 8.75 7.80 -10.64
N ASP A 52 9.38 8.47 -9.68
CA ASP A 52 10.62 8.01 -9.05
C ASP A 52 10.38 6.69 -8.29
N VAL A 53 9.32 6.66 -7.48
CA VAL A 53 8.91 5.45 -6.76
C VAL A 53 8.48 4.36 -7.75
N ARG A 54 7.71 4.70 -8.78
CA ARG A 54 7.28 3.75 -9.81
C ARG A 54 8.46 3.09 -10.52
N GLN A 55 9.46 3.87 -10.93
CA GLN A 55 10.65 3.34 -11.59
C GLN A 55 11.43 2.42 -10.67
N ALA A 56 11.63 2.80 -9.41
CA ALA A 56 12.31 1.96 -8.44
C ALA A 56 11.58 0.64 -8.16
N VAL A 57 10.25 0.69 -8.05
CA VAL A 57 9.42 -0.50 -7.82
C VAL A 57 9.43 -1.40 -9.06
N ILE A 58 9.26 -0.87 -10.28
CA ILE A 58 9.29 -1.67 -11.52
C ILE A 58 10.67 -2.30 -11.74
N SER A 59 11.76 -1.58 -11.44
CA SER A 59 13.12 -2.11 -11.53
C SER A 59 13.31 -3.35 -10.65
N LYS A 60 12.67 -3.37 -9.47
CA LYS A 60 12.71 -4.51 -8.54
C LYS A 60 11.67 -5.59 -8.85
N TYR A 61 10.53 -5.21 -9.43
CA TYR A 61 9.39 -6.07 -9.72
C TYR A 61 8.94 -5.85 -11.18
N PRO A 62 9.65 -6.41 -12.17
CA PRO A 62 9.40 -6.13 -13.59
C PRO A 62 8.05 -6.64 -14.08
N GLU A 63 7.44 -7.61 -13.37
CA GLU A 63 6.10 -8.13 -13.69
C GLU A 63 4.95 -7.22 -13.23
N LEU A 64 5.25 -6.11 -12.54
CA LEU A 64 4.25 -5.13 -12.10
C LEU A 64 3.54 -4.51 -13.32
N LYS A 65 2.24 -4.77 -13.47
CA LYS A 65 1.44 -4.26 -14.60
C LYS A 65 0.79 -2.94 -14.23
N CYS A 66 0.99 -1.91 -15.06
CA CYS A 66 0.39 -0.58 -14.86
C CYS A 66 -0.76 -0.33 -15.84
N THR A 67 -1.86 0.19 -15.30
CA THR A 67 -3.02 0.65 -16.05
C THR A 67 -3.16 2.16 -15.90
N ASN A 68 -3.44 2.83 -17.02
CA ASN A 68 -3.68 4.27 -17.04
C ASN A 68 -5.19 4.52 -17.13
N SER A 69 -5.67 5.46 -16.34
CA SER A 69 -7.07 5.90 -16.38
C SER A 69 -7.17 7.40 -16.09
N THR A 70 -8.39 7.91 -16.03
CA THR A 70 -8.65 9.31 -15.62
C THR A 70 -9.60 9.29 -14.43
N VAL A 71 -9.28 10.07 -13.41
CA VAL A 71 -10.19 10.35 -12.29
C VAL A 71 -10.66 11.80 -12.38
N THR A 72 -11.92 12.03 -12.01
CA THR A 72 -12.53 13.37 -12.03
C THR A 72 -12.77 13.82 -10.61
N SER A 73 -12.31 15.03 -10.24
CA SER A 73 -12.60 15.61 -8.94
C SER A 73 -14.07 16.03 -8.82
N PRO A 74 -14.58 16.28 -7.60
CA PRO A 74 -15.92 16.85 -7.42
C PRO A 74 -16.14 18.17 -8.16
N THR A 75 -15.06 18.93 -8.42
CA THR A 75 -15.08 20.19 -9.20
C THR A 75 -15.04 19.98 -10.71
N GLY A 76 -15.04 18.74 -11.20
CA GLY A 76 -15.02 18.41 -12.64
C GLY A 76 -13.61 18.38 -13.27
N ALA A 77 -12.55 18.67 -12.51
CA ALA A 77 -11.19 18.61 -13.02
C ALA A 77 -10.76 17.16 -13.23
N LYS A 78 -10.05 16.89 -14.33
CA LYS A 78 -9.64 15.54 -14.73
C LYS A 78 -8.15 15.34 -14.49
N TYR A 79 -7.79 14.24 -13.84
CA TYR A 79 -6.41 13.89 -13.51
C TYR A 79 -6.06 12.51 -14.06
N LYS A 80 -4.88 12.38 -14.66
CA LYS A 80 -4.36 11.09 -15.14
C LYS A 80 -4.01 10.21 -13.95
N GLN A 81 -4.73 9.12 -13.78
CA GLN A 81 -4.49 8.11 -12.76
C GLN A 81 -3.61 6.99 -13.34
N VAL A 82 -2.72 6.47 -12.51
CA VAL A 82 -1.93 5.28 -12.82
C VAL A 82 -2.04 4.32 -11.65
N ASN A 83 -2.51 3.11 -11.92
CA ASN A 83 -2.57 2.02 -10.96
C ASN A 83 -1.65 0.90 -11.46
N CYS A 84 -0.62 0.59 -10.69
CA CYS A 84 0.23 -0.55 -10.95
C CYS A 84 -0.06 -1.66 -9.93
N LYS A 85 -0.20 -2.90 -10.39
CA LYS A 85 -0.53 -4.04 -9.55
C LYS A 85 0.32 -5.26 -9.95
N LEU A 86 0.80 -5.96 -8.94
CA LEU A 86 1.37 -7.30 -9.01
C LEU A 86 0.61 -8.14 -7.98
N GLU A 87 0.14 -9.30 -8.40
CA GLU A 87 -0.59 -10.23 -7.55
C GLU A 87 -0.05 -11.63 -7.81
N ASP A 88 0.31 -12.32 -6.74
CA ASP A 88 0.85 -13.67 -6.77
C ASP A 88 0.26 -14.50 -5.63
N GLN A 89 0.78 -15.69 -5.37
CA GLN A 89 0.26 -16.57 -4.32
C GLN A 89 0.45 -16.00 -2.90
N LEU A 90 1.40 -15.09 -2.70
CA LEU A 90 1.73 -14.50 -1.40
C LEU A 90 0.85 -13.28 -1.08
N GLY A 91 0.48 -12.50 -2.10
CA GLY A 91 -0.39 -11.35 -1.91
C GLY A 91 -0.42 -10.39 -3.09
N THR A 92 -0.71 -9.12 -2.77
CA THR A 92 -0.80 -8.04 -3.73
C THR A 92 0.16 -6.91 -3.36
N LEU A 93 0.96 -6.48 -4.34
CA LEU A 93 1.68 -5.21 -4.33
C LEU A 93 0.98 -4.24 -5.28
N ARG A 94 0.64 -3.06 -4.79
CA ARG A 94 -0.09 -2.04 -5.54
C ARG A 94 0.56 -0.68 -5.38
N LEU A 95 0.67 0.06 -6.47
CA LEU A 95 1.16 1.42 -6.50
C LEU A 95 0.12 2.30 -7.20
N ASP A 96 -0.43 3.26 -6.46
CA ASP A 96 -1.48 4.16 -6.92
C ASP A 96 -0.95 5.60 -6.99
N ARG A 97 -1.19 6.30 -8.11
CA ARG A 97 -0.81 7.72 -8.22
C ARG A 97 -1.65 8.60 -7.31
N PHE A 98 -2.95 8.37 -7.26
CA PHE A 98 -3.86 9.11 -6.36
C PHE A 98 -4.71 8.13 -5.56
N VAL A 99 -4.79 8.31 -4.23
CA VAL A 99 -5.63 7.46 -3.36
C VAL A 99 -6.71 8.21 -2.58
N ARG A 100 -6.39 9.37 -2.01
CA ARG A 100 -7.31 10.17 -1.16
C ARG A 100 -7.52 11.56 -1.71
N ASP A 101 -6.46 12.13 -2.25
CA ASP A 101 -6.38 13.44 -2.86
C ASP A 101 -5.40 13.38 -4.04
N ILE A 102 -5.26 14.50 -4.76
CA ILE A 102 -4.36 14.60 -5.92
C ILE A 102 -2.88 14.69 -5.53
N ASP A 103 -2.58 14.96 -4.26
CA ASP A 103 -1.21 15.18 -3.79
C ASP A 103 -0.60 13.91 -3.18
N THR A 104 -1.38 12.86 -2.98
CA THR A 104 -0.98 11.66 -2.24
C THR A 104 -1.05 10.40 -3.11
N SER A 105 0.13 9.83 -3.33
CA SER A 105 0.33 8.48 -3.87
C SER A 105 0.49 7.45 -2.76
N ALA A 106 0.33 6.17 -3.10
CA ALA A 106 0.54 5.09 -2.14
C ALA A 106 1.21 3.87 -2.79
N LEU A 107 2.19 3.29 -2.09
CA LEU A 107 2.64 1.92 -2.29
C LEU A 107 2.08 1.07 -1.16
N ILE A 108 1.35 0.03 -1.52
CA ILE A 108 0.66 -0.85 -0.58
C ILE A 108 1.02 -2.29 -0.90
N LEU A 109 1.45 -3.03 0.11
CA LEU A 109 1.59 -4.48 0.07
C LEU A 109 0.63 -5.08 1.10
N ILE A 110 -0.15 -6.07 0.68
CA ILE A 110 -1.05 -6.82 1.55
C ILE A 110 -0.92 -8.31 1.20
N SER A 111 -0.66 -9.14 2.20
CA SER A 111 -0.65 -10.59 2.01
C SER A 111 -2.06 -11.14 1.73
N HIS A 112 -2.14 -12.29 1.06
CA HIS A 112 -3.42 -12.96 0.86
C HIS A 112 -4.11 -13.35 2.18
N ARG A 113 -3.34 -13.77 3.18
CA ARG A 113 -3.85 -14.09 4.51
C ARG A 113 -4.56 -12.89 5.14
N LEU A 114 -3.91 -11.72 5.13
CA LEU A 114 -4.48 -10.49 5.66
C LEU A 114 -5.70 -10.04 4.84
N PHE A 115 -5.62 -10.15 3.51
CA PHE A 115 -6.75 -9.81 2.64
C PHE A 115 -8.00 -10.65 2.98
N GLN A 116 -7.85 -11.97 3.14
CA GLN A 116 -8.94 -12.86 3.53
C GLN A 116 -9.50 -12.53 4.92
N GLU A 117 -8.64 -12.22 5.88
CA GLU A 117 -9.07 -11.82 7.23
C GLU A 117 -9.90 -10.53 7.20
N LEU A 118 -9.47 -9.53 6.41
CA LEU A 118 -10.19 -8.27 6.26
C LEU A 118 -11.53 -8.46 5.55
N GLU A 119 -11.60 -9.31 4.53
CA GLU A 119 -12.85 -9.66 3.85
C GLU A 119 -13.83 -10.38 4.77
N ASN A 120 -13.37 -11.32 5.60
CA ASN A 120 -14.22 -12.01 6.57
C ASN A 120 -14.79 -11.03 7.60
N LYS A 121 -13.95 -10.16 8.17
CA LYS A 121 -14.38 -9.11 9.11
C LYS A 121 -15.41 -8.15 8.51
N ARG A 122 -15.31 -7.84 7.21
CA ARG A 122 -16.30 -7.01 6.51
C ARG A 122 -17.64 -7.72 6.38
N LYS A 123 -17.63 -9.00 6.03
CA LYS A 123 -18.86 -9.81 5.89
C LYS A 123 -19.59 -9.98 7.23
N GLU A 124 -18.86 -10.17 8.33
CA GLU A 124 -19.43 -10.23 9.68
C GLU A 124 -20.12 -8.91 10.05
N LYS A 125 -19.45 -7.77 9.89
CA LYS A 125 -20.04 -6.46 10.17
C LYS A 125 -21.28 -6.14 9.33
N GLN A 126 -21.32 -6.60 8.07
CA GLN A 126 -22.50 -6.42 7.22
C GLN A 126 -23.68 -7.24 7.75
N LYS A 127 -23.47 -8.48 8.18
CA LYS A 127 -24.52 -9.31 8.77
C LYS A 127 -25.06 -8.72 10.08
N ASP A 128 -24.19 -8.17 10.93
CA ASP A 128 -24.61 -7.54 12.19
C ASP A 128 -25.46 -6.28 11.98
N ASN A 129 -25.23 -5.54 10.89
CA ASN A 129 -26.03 -4.36 10.52
C ASN A 129 -27.35 -4.70 9.82
N LEU A 130 -27.49 -5.91 9.25
CA LEU A 130 -28.72 -6.41 8.63
C LEU A 130 -29.69 -7.04 9.64
N ASN A 131 -29.18 -7.42 10.82
CA ASN A 131 -29.95 -8.03 11.92
C ASN A 131 -30.31 -7.04 13.03
N LYS A 132 -30.15 -5.73 12.80
CA LYS A 132 -30.59 -4.64 13.67
C LYS A 132 -31.65 -3.81 12.96
#